data_AF-A0A7V4V0T8-F1
#
_entry.id   AF-A0A7V4V0T8-F1
#
_cell.length_a   1.000
_cell.length_b   1.000
_cell.length_c   1.000
_cell.angle_alpha   90.00
_cell.angle_beta   90.00
_cell.angle_gamma   90.00
#
_symmetry.space_group_name_H-M   'P 1'
#
loop_
_entity.id
_entity.type
_entity.pdbx_description
1 polymer ?
#
loop_
_entity_poly.entity_id
_entity_poly.type
_entity_poly.pdbx_seq_one_letter_code
_entity_poly.pdbx_strand_id
1 'polypeptide(L)'
;MIGTTSTVDLDDFIASGKQLVANANAVVDVAKDGKHLFYYTHYSNLHTVVKDFLKNIKNIESEPETTVVKEPKRIKIEVASQIDGRELTQAEQTLLKVRERFNFFKNMNDSEVLSVTRDIGMMRLNKGEILFRQGSVGDQVFFIVRGVVSIQISKSQTSRMEVAKLHSGAIFGEMSPVTREKRSATVICVEDGTTLLNFRLSEDLEESTAMAYAKMYHNFTFILADKIVNQNKILISSDNAR
;
A
#
# COMPACT_ATOMS: atom_id res chain seq x y z
N MET A 1 9.73 13.20 9.47
CA MET A 1 10.87 12.69 10.25
C MET A 1 11.88 12.14 9.29
N ILE A 2 13.13 12.59 9.46
CA ILE A 2 14.32 12.17 8.74
C ILE A 2 14.41 10.65 8.85
N GLY A 3 14.54 9.96 7.71
CA GLY A 3 14.66 8.50 7.68
C GLY A 3 15.83 8.08 8.55
N THR A 4 15.55 7.29 9.58
CA THR A 4 16.58 6.73 10.44
C THR A 4 17.44 5.80 9.61
N THR A 5 18.64 6.24 9.23
CA THR A 5 19.68 5.39 8.67
C THR A 5 20.19 4.49 9.79
N SER A 6 19.73 3.24 9.81
CA SER A 6 20.29 2.21 10.65
C SER A 6 21.59 1.73 10.00
N THR A 7 22.73 1.93 10.66
CA THR A 7 23.96 1.20 10.34
C THR A 7 23.76 -0.26 10.68
N VAL A 8 23.88 -1.14 9.68
CA VAL A 8 23.76 -2.59 9.83
C VAL A 8 25.15 -3.18 9.77
N ASP A 9 25.51 -3.95 10.79
CA ASP A 9 26.72 -4.76 10.80
C ASP A 9 26.53 -5.94 9.83
N LEU A 10 27.39 -6.04 8.83
CA LEU A 10 27.23 -6.98 7.72
C LEU A 10 27.50 -8.42 8.16
N ASP A 11 28.39 -8.64 9.13
CA ASP A 11 28.78 -9.98 9.59
C ASP A 11 27.66 -10.62 10.44
N ASP A 12 27.08 -9.85 11.36
CA ASP A 12 25.90 -10.25 12.13
C ASP A 12 24.68 -10.49 11.21
N PHE A 13 24.58 -9.74 10.12
CA PHE A 13 23.50 -9.85 9.15
C PHE A 13 23.62 -11.11 8.28
N ILE A 14 24.81 -11.39 7.74
CA ILE A 14 25.10 -12.62 6.98
C ILE A 14 24.82 -13.85 7.85
N ALA A 15 25.21 -13.82 9.12
CA ALA A 15 24.93 -14.89 10.07
C ALA A 15 23.42 -15.10 10.34
N SER A 16 22.60 -14.05 10.18
CA SER A 16 21.16 -14.09 10.44
C SER A 16 20.30 -14.63 9.30
N GLY A 17 20.82 -14.66 8.06
CA GLY A 17 20.10 -15.12 6.88
C GLY A 17 18.83 -14.33 6.54
N LYS A 18 18.69 -13.09 7.02
CA LYS A 18 17.49 -12.25 6.83
C LYS A 18 17.57 -11.43 5.54
N GLN A 19 16.43 -11.15 4.91
CA GLN A 19 16.33 -10.15 3.84
C GLN A 19 16.31 -8.73 4.41
N LEU A 20 17.04 -7.81 3.79
CA LEU A 20 17.01 -6.40 4.16
C LEU A 20 16.03 -5.65 3.25
N VAL A 21 14.93 -5.16 3.81
CA VAL A 21 14.01 -4.28 3.07
C VAL A 21 14.48 -2.85 3.28
N ALA A 22 15.21 -2.28 2.30
CA ALA A 22 15.70 -0.90 2.38
C ALA A 22 14.56 0.12 2.34
N ASN A 23 13.45 -0.21 1.66
CA ASN A 23 12.13 0.42 1.78
C ASN A 23 11.09 -0.44 1.03
N ALA A 24 9.81 -0.05 1.09
CA ALA A 24 8.70 -0.77 0.43
C ALA A 24 8.87 -0.98 -1.10
N ASN A 25 9.85 -0.33 -1.73
CA ASN A 25 10.09 -0.36 -3.18
C ASN A 25 11.45 -1.00 -3.56
N ALA A 26 12.27 -1.42 -2.59
CA ALA A 26 13.57 -2.05 -2.81
C ALA A 26 13.90 -3.12 -1.75
N VAL A 27 14.22 -4.32 -2.22
CA VAL A 27 14.69 -5.44 -1.38
C VAL A 27 16.17 -5.65 -1.67
N VAL A 28 17.00 -5.76 -0.63
CA VAL A 28 18.40 -6.13 -0.70
C VAL A 28 18.58 -7.50 -0.03
N ASP A 29 19.23 -8.42 -0.72
CA ASP A 29 19.41 -9.82 -0.31
C ASP A 29 20.90 -10.17 -0.34
N VAL A 30 21.33 -11.16 0.45
CA VAL A 30 22.72 -11.63 0.48
C VAL A 30 22.83 -12.89 -0.37
N ALA A 31 23.84 -12.95 -1.22
CA ALA A 31 24.18 -14.16 -1.94
C ALA A 31 24.56 -15.29 -0.99
N LYS A 32 24.32 -16.53 -1.41
CA LYS A 32 24.61 -17.73 -0.61
C LYS A 32 26.08 -17.89 -0.22
N ASP A 33 26.99 -17.17 -0.88
CA ASP A 33 28.41 -17.16 -0.56
C ASP A 33 28.77 -16.18 0.57
N GLY A 34 27.81 -15.38 1.05
CA GLY A 34 28.02 -14.38 2.09
C GLY A 34 28.88 -13.19 1.66
N LYS A 35 29.20 -13.06 0.36
CA LYS A 35 30.14 -12.05 -0.15
C LYS A 35 29.51 -11.08 -1.16
N HIS A 36 28.37 -11.44 -1.74
CA HIS A 36 27.68 -10.58 -2.70
C HIS A 36 26.31 -10.12 -2.19
N LEU A 37 25.89 -8.93 -2.59
CA LEU A 37 24.56 -8.38 -2.33
C LEU A 37 23.76 -8.30 -3.63
N PHE A 38 22.52 -8.74 -3.59
CA PHE A 38 21.53 -8.53 -4.66
C PHE A 38 20.57 -7.44 -4.26
N TYR A 39 20.14 -6.60 -5.19
CA TYR A 39 19.01 -5.71 -4.94
C TYR A 39 17.94 -5.87 -6.02
N TYR A 40 16.68 -5.75 -5.61
CA TYR A 40 15.51 -5.87 -6.44
C TYR A 40 14.69 -4.60 -6.33
N THR A 41 14.31 -4.02 -7.45
CA THR A 41 13.41 -2.86 -7.49
C THR A 41 12.34 -3.03 -8.57
N HIS A 42 11.16 -2.45 -8.32
CA HIS A 42 10.05 -2.45 -9.28
C HIS A 42 10.12 -1.28 -10.27
N TYR A 43 11.10 -0.39 -10.16
CA TYR A 43 11.23 0.80 -11.01
C TYR A 43 12.62 0.93 -11.60
N SER A 44 12.71 1.29 -12.89
CA SER A 44 13.96 1.54 -13.62
C SER A 44 14.79 2.69 -13.05
N ASN A 45 14.20 3.57 -12.23
CA ASN A 45 14.78 4.85 -11.87
C ASN A 45 15.38 4.88 -10.45
N LEU A 46 15.49 3.74 -9.76
CA LEU A 46 15.91 3.68 -8.36
C LEU A 46 17.43 3.46 -8.14
N HIS A 47 18.23 3.58 -9.19
CA HIS A 47 19.68 3.35 -9.13
C HIS A 47 20.40 4.31 -8.16
N THR A 48 19.89 5.54 -7.99
CA THR A 48 20.45 6.54 -7.04
C THR A 48 20.24 6.14 -5.58
N VAL A 49 19.06 5.61 -5.23
CA VAL A 49 18.72 5.22 -3.85
C VAL A 49 19.57 4.03 -3.38
N VAL A 50 19.79 3.06 -4.28
CA VAL A 50 20.65 1.91 -4.00
C VAL A 50 22.10 2.35 -3.83
N LYS A 51 22.58 3.28 -4.67
CA LYS A 51 23.93 3.86 -4.53
C LYS A 51 24.13 4.56 -3.19
N ASP A 52 23.17 5.34 -2.73
CA ASP A 52 23.26 6.06 -1.46
C ASP A 52 23.17 5.11 -0.25
N PHE A 53 22.42 4.01 -0.36
CA PHE A 53 22.44 2.94 0.64
C PHE A 53 23.81 2.25 0.71
N LEU A 54 24.37 1.86 -0.44
CA LEU A 54 25.68 1.19 -0.52
C LEU A 54 26.82 2.06 0.05
N LYS A 55 26.79 3.38 -0.16
CA LYS A 55 27.77 4.32 0.42
C LYS A 55 27.79 4.34 1.95
N ASN A 56 26.70 3.95 2.60
CA ASN A 56 26.59 3.95 4.06
C ASN A 56 27.05 2.63 4.70
N ILE A 57 27.43 1.63 3.89
CA ILE A 57 28.02 0.38 4.38
C ILE A 57 29.54 0.58 4.46
N LYS A 58 30.11 0.47 5.66
CA LYS A 58 31.58 0.51 5.85
C LYS A 58 32.18 -0.81 5.33
N ASN A 59 33.33 -0.74 4.66
CA ASN A 59 34.12 -1.87 4.12
C ASN A 59 33.62 -2.52 2.81
N ILE A 60 33.14 -1.74 1.84
CA ILE A 60 33.03 -2.23 0.46
C ILE A 60 34.40 -2.04 -0.22
N GLU A 61 35.16 -3.13 -0.42
CA GLU A 61 36.51 -3.09 -1.01
C GLU A 61 36.53 -2.74 -2.51
N SER A 62 35.40 -2.87 -3.21
CA SER A 62 35.25 -2.52 -4.64
C SER A 62 33.78 -2.20 -5.01
N GLU A 63 33.55 -1.36 -6.03
CA GLU A 63 32.19 -1.10 -6.54
C GLU A 63 31.46 -2.43 -6.85
N PRO A 64 30.21 -2.61 -6.37
CA PRO A 64 29.49 -3.86 -6.58
C PRO A 64 29.15 -4.03 -8.07
N GLU A 65 29.53 -5.19 -8.63
CA GLU A 65 29.10 -5.57 -9.97
C GLU A 65 27.57 -5.66 -10.01
N THR A 66 26.97 -4.80 -10.84
CA THR A 66 25.52 -4.72 -11.00
C THR A 66 25.08 -5.63 -12.13
N THR A 67 24.80 -6.89 -11.85
CA THR A 67 24.08 -7.74 -12.80
C THR A 67 22.58 -7.44 -12.74
N VAL A 68 22.06 -6.83 -13.80
CA VAL A 68 20.61 -6.75 -14.04
C VAL A 68 20.08 -8.16 -14.25
N VAL A 69 19.44 -8.73 -13.23
CA VAL A 69 18.70 -9.98 -13.39
C VAL A 69 17.52 -9.69 -14.30
N LYS A 70 17.56 -10.18 -15.55
CA LYS A 70 16.58 -9.88 -16.60
C LYS A 70 15.15 -10.32 -16.26
N GLU A 71 14.96 -11.22 -15.30
CA GLU A 71 13.64 -11.60 -14.83
C GLU A 71 13.56 -11.63 -13.30
N PRO A 72 12.60 -10.93 -12.67
CA PRO A 72 12.40 -11.03 -11.24
C PRO A 72 12.09 -12.49 -10.87
N LYS A 73 12.89 -13.07 -9.98
CA LYS A 73 12.58 -14.39 -9.39
C LYS A 73 11.23 -14.30 -8.69
N ARG A 74 10.22 -14.96 -9.26
CA ARG A 74 8.88 -15.03 -8.68
C ARG A 74 8.95 -15.83 -7.38
N ILE A 75 8.85 -15.15 -6.25
CA ILE A 75 8.62 -15.83 -4.96
C ILE A 75 7.19 -16.37 -5.01
N LYS A 76 7.04 -17.68 -4.90
CA LYS A 76 5.72 -18.28 -4.66
C LYS A 76 5.32 -17.93 -3.24
N ILE A 77 4.37 -17.02 -3.11
CA ILE A 77 3.67 -16.80 -1.84
C ILE A 77 2.57 -17.86 -1.80
N GLU A 78 2.78 -18.90 -0.99
CA GLU A 78 1.69 -19.79 -0.61
C GLU A 78 0.74 -19.00 0.26
N VAL A 79 -0.50 -18.89 -0.18
CA VAL A 79 -1.59 -18.31 0.61
C VAL A 79 -2.58 -19.40 0.86
N ALA A 80 -3.10 -19.41 2.08
CA ALA A 80 -4.13 -20.33 2.49
C ALA A 80 -5.23 -20.38 1.41
N SER A 81 -5.46 -21.56 0.85
CA SER A 81 -6.60 -21.79 -0.05
C SER A 81 -7.90 -21.99 0.73
N GLN A 82 -7.77 -22.27 2.04
CA GLN A 82 -8.86 -22.51 2.96
C GLN A 82 -8.56 -21.88 4.32
N ILE A 83 -9.59 -21.35 4.98
CA ILE A 83 -9.55 -20.90 6.37
C ILE A 83 -10.81 -21.45 7.04
N ASP A 84 -10.65 -22.03 8.23
CA ASP A 84 -11.74 -22.62 9.03
C ASP A 84 -12.64 -23.59 8.24
N GLY A 85 -12.03 -24.36 7.32
CA GLY A 85 -12.73 -25.34 6.47
C GLY A 85 -13.48 -24.74 5.27
N ARG A 86 -13.46 -23.41 5.08
CA ARG A 86 -14.05 -22.71 3.94
C ARG A 86 -13.00 -22.41 2.88
N GLU A 87 -13.33 -22.68 1.60
CA GLU A 87 -12.51 -22.22 0.47
C GLU A 87 -12.54 -20.71 0.31
N LEU A 88 -11.35 -20.14 0.08
CA LEU A 88 -11.20 -18.72 -0.18
C LEU A 88 -11.35 -18.42 -1.67
N THR A 89 -12.13 -17.38 -1.96
CA THR A 89 -12.23 -16.81 -3.31
C THR A 89 -10.88 -16.27 -3.77
N GLN A 90 -10.72 -16.12 -5.09
CA GLN A 90 -9.52 -15.50 -5.66
C GLN A 90 -9.26 -14.08 -5.13
N ALA A 91 -10.33 -13.32 -4.85
CA ALA A 91 -10.25 -11.97 -4.32
C ALA A 91 -9.78 -11.94 -2.86
N GLU A 92 -10.29 -12.86 -2.02
CA GLU A 92 -9.83 -13.06 -0.64
C GLU A 92 -8.36 -13.48 -0.59
N GLN A 93 -7.96 -14.47 -1.39
CA GLN A 93 -6.56 -14.87 -1.49
C GLN A 93 -5.67 -13.70 -1.94
N THR A 94 -6.16 -12.87 -2.87
CA THR A 94 -5.41 -11.70 -3.32
C THR A 94 -5.30 -10.67 -2.22
N LEU A 95 -6.38 -10.37 -1.49
CA LEU A 95 -6.36 -9.49 -0.32
C LEU A 95 -5.32 -9.94 0.69
N LEU A 96 -5.33 -11.22 1.07
CA LEU A 96 -4.38 -11.79 2.02
C LEU A 96 -2.93 -11.73 1.52
N LYS A 97 -2.68 -11.91 0.22
CA LYS A 97 -1.35 -11.74 -0.40
C LYS A 97 -0.82 -10.32 -0.29
N VAL A 98 -1.72 -9.34 -0.46
CA VAL A 98 -1.30 -7.94 -0.55
C VAL A 98 -1.49 -7.17 0.77
N ARG A 99 -2.13 -7.75 1.79
CA ARG A 99 -2.51 -7.08 3.06
C ARG A 99 -1.38 -6.32 3.74
N GLU A 100 -0.14 -6.82 3.67
CA GLU A 100 1.02 -6.18 4.31
C GLU A 100 1.37 -4.84 3.66
N ARG A 101 0.87 -4.58 2.45
CA ARG A 101 0.97 -3.27 1.78
C ARG A 101 -0.06 -2.27 2.30
N PHE A 102 -0.99 -2.70 3.15
CA PHE A 102 -2.11 -1.91 3.66
C PHE A 102 -1.84 -1.62 5.12
N ASN A 103 -1.48 -0.38 5.44
CA ASN A 103 -1.40 0.05 6.84
C ASN A 103 -2.73 -0.19 7.59
N PHE A 104 -3.85 -0.29 6.86
CA PHE A 104 -5.17 -0.60 7.40
C PHE A 104 -5.22 -1.98 8.09
N PHE A 105 -4.48 -2.97 7.59
CA PHE A 105 -4.43 -4.34 8.12
C PHE A 105 -3.17 -4.65 8.92
N LYS A 106 -2.41 -3.61 9.31
CA LYS A 106 -1.18 -3.79 10.08
C LYS A 106 -1.45 -4.57 11.36
N ASN A 107 -0.61 -5.58 11.63
CA ASN A 107 -0.70 -6.47 12.81
C ASN A 107 -2.00 -7.30 12.89
N MET A 108 -2.71 -7.48 11.77
CA MET A 108 -3.87 -8.36 11.67
C MET A 108 -3.47 -9.67 10.98
N ASN A 109 -3.89 -10.81 11.53
CA ASN A 109 -3.74 -12.11 10.89
C ASN A 109 -4.83 -12.35 9.83
N ASP A 110 -4.72 -13.43 9.05
CA ASP A 110 -5.60 -13.73 7.92
C ASP A 110 -7.09 -13.84 8.34
N SER A 111 -7.37 -14.50 9.47
CA SER A 111 -8.73 -14.64 10.00
C SER A 111 -9.29 -13.29 10.46
N GLU A 112 -8.46 -12.45 11.12
CA GLU A 112 -8.84 -11.10 11.52
C GLU A 112 -9.13 -10.18 10.32
N VAL A 113 -8.36 -10.29 9.24
CA VAL A 113 -8.63 -9.51 8.00
C VAL A 113 -9.95 -9.94 7.38
N LEU A 114 -10.19 -11.25 7.29
CA LEU A 114 -11.43 -11.78 6.71
C LEU A 114 -12.66 -11.54 7.59
N SER A 115 -12.51 -11.43 8.92
CA SER A 115 -13.66 -11.17 9.79
C SER A 115 -14.15 -9.72 9.73
N VAL A 116 -13.26 -8.77 9.43
CA VAL A 116 -13.63 -7.34 9.30
C VAL A 116 -13.94 -6.92 7.86
N THR A 117 -13.82 -7.83 6.89
CA THR A 117 -14.06 -7.54 5.46
C THR A 117 -15.08 -8.49 4.85
N ARG A 118 -15.89 -7.97 3.93
CA ARG A 118 -16.87 -8.75 3.16
C ARG A 118 -17.00 -8.21 1.74
N ASP A 119 -17.65 -8.96 0.87
CA ASP A 119 -17.91 -8.58 -0.52
C ASP A 119 -16.62 -8.14 -1.26
N ILE A 120 -15.54 -8.90 -1.03
CA ILE A 120 -14.20 -8.60 -1.56
C ILE A 120 -14.19 -8.85 -3.07
N GLY A 121 -13.74 -7.85 -3.81
CA GLY A 121 -13.71 -7.88 -5.27
C GLY A 121 -12.43 -7.29 -5.85
N MET A 122 -12.23 -7.58 -7.13
CA MET A 122 -11.23 -6.93 -7.95
C MET A 122 -11.89 -6.16 -9.08
N MET A 123 -11.38 -4.98 -9.36
CA MET A 123 -11.85 -4.11 -10.42
C MET A 123 -10.69 -3.66 -11.28
N ARG A 124 -10.94 -3.51 -12.58
CA ARG A 124 -10.02 -2.83 -13.50
C ARG A 124 -10.71 -1.61 -14.09
N LEU A 125 -9.97 -0.53 -14.16
CA LEU A 125 -10.39 0.74 -14.73
C LEU A 125 -9.44 1.15 -15.85
N ASN A 126 -10.02 1.73 -16.89
CA ASN A 126 -9.37 2.42 -17.98
C ASN A 126 -9.27 3.92 -17.68
N LYS A 127 -8.35 4.59 -18.36
CA LYS A 127 -8.14 6.03 -18.20
C LYS A 127 -9.42 6.81 -18.47
N GLY A 128 -9.73 7.73 -17.58
CA GLY A 128 -10.91 8.59 -17.66
C GLY A 128 -12.18 7.97 -17.05
N GLU A 129 -12.18 6.68 -16.70
CA GLU A 129 -13.33 6.08 -16.02
C GLU A 129 -13.52 6.66 -14.62
N ILE A 130 -14.76 6.98 -14.29
CA ILE A 130 -15.14 7.53 -13.00
C ILE A 130 -15.61 6.38 -12.11
N LEU A 131 -14.86 6.11 -11.05
CA LEU A 131 -15.18 5.06 -10.11
C LEU A 131 -16.41 5.41 -9.27
N PHE A 132 -16.44 6.62 -8.71
CA PHE A 132 -17.61 7.19 -8.06
C PHE A 132 -17.55 8.71 -8.06
N ARG A 133 -18.70 9.34 -7.85
CA ARG A 133 -18.84 10.81 -7.83
C ARG A 133 -18.97 11.33 -6.40
N GLN A 134 -18.47 12.54 -6.19
CA GLN A 134 -18.78 13.31 -4.97
C GLN A 134 -20.30 13.37 -4.77
N GLY A 135 -20.75 13.22 -3.53
CA GLY A 135 -22.16 13.22 -3.14
C GLY A 135 -22.90 11.90 -3.39
N SER A 136 -22.27 10.91 -4.03
CA SER A 136 -22.85 9.56 -4.12
C SER A 136 -22.77 8.83 -2.77
N VAL A 137 -23.68 7.89 -2.55
CA VAL A 137 -23.60 6.95 -1.42
C VAL A 137 -22.58 5.88 -1.76
N GLY A 138 -21.77 5.43 -0.80
CA GLY A 138 -20.90 4.29 -1.01
C GLY A 138 -20.47 3.59 0.27
N ASP A 139 -20.51 2.28 0.24
CA ASP A 139 -20.23 1.39 1.37
C ASP A 139 -18.93 0.57 1.19
N GLN A 140 -18.22 0.80 0.08
CA GLN A 140 -16.97 0.13 -0.24
C GLN A 140 -15.74 0.99 0.03
N VAL A 141 -14.68 0.32 0.48
CA VAL A 141 -13.30 0.80 0.59
C VAL A 141 -12.51 0.26 -0.60
N PHE A 142 -11.55 1.05 -1.09
CA PHE A 142 -10.74 0.70 -2.25
C PHE A 142 -9.25 0.78 -1.94
N PHE A 143 -8.49 -0.12 -2.55
CA PHE A 143 -7.04 -0.11 -2.55
C PHE A 143 -6.49 -0.23 -3.96
N ILE A 144 -5.45 0.55 -4.25
CA ILE A 144 -4.79 0.55 -5.54
C ILE A 144 -3.73 -0.54 -5.57
N VAL A 145 -4.03 -1.66 -6.21
CA VAL A 145 -3.06 -2.76 -6.40
C VAL A 145 -1.99 -2.34 -7.41
N ARG A 146 -2.43 -1.72 -8.51
CA ARG A 146 -1.60 -1.17 -9.57
C ARG A 146 -2.32 0.01 -10.19
N GLY A 147 -1.62 1.07 -10.50
CA GLY A 147 -2.18 2.22 -11.21
C GLY A 147 -2.22 3.49 -10.39
N VAL A 148 -2.97 4.46 -10.92
CA VAL A 148 -3.11 5.79 -10.35
C VAL A 148 -4.54 6.28 -10.53
N VAL A 149 -5.08 6.95 -9.52
CA VAL A 149 -6.37 7.64 -9.57
C VAL A 149 -6.23 9.10 -9.14
N SER A 150 -7.07 9.96 -9.69
CA SER A 150 -7.22 11.38 -9.37
C SER A 150 -8.41 11.56 -8.43
N ILE A 151 -8.20 12.29 -7.34
CA ILE A 151 -9.24 12.69 -6.38
C ILE A 151 -9.62 14.13 -6.71
N GLN A 152 -10.88 14.36 -7.06
CA GLN A 152 -11.38 15.66 -7.50
C GLN A 152 -12.57 16.12 -6.65
N ILE A 153 -12.53 17.38 -6.22
CA ILE A 153 -13.63 18.04 -5.53
C ILE A 153 -14.25 19.08 -6.46
N SER A 154 -15.58 19.06 -6.54
CA SER A 154 -16.35 20.05 -7.28
C SER A 154 -16.66 21.24 -6.37
N LYS A 155 -16.26 22.45 -6.77
CA LYS A 155 -16.68 23.72 -6.10
C LYS A 155 -17.99 24.26 -6.69
N SER A 156 -18.31 23.88 -7.93
CA SER A 156 -19.57 24.18 -8.62
C SER A 156 -19.85 23.11 -9.67
N GLN A 157 -20.95 23.21 -10.43
CA GLN A 157 -21.25 22.26 -11.51
C GLN A 157 -20.19 22.24 -12.62
N THR A 158 -19.45 23.33 -12.82
CA THR A 158 -18.48 23.51 -13.91
C THR A 158 -17.02 23.50 -13.44
N SER A 159 -16.77 23.64 -12.14
CA SER A 159 -15.43 23.70 -11.55
C SER A 159 -15.11 22.42 -10.79
N ARG A 160 -14.12 21.67 -11.30
CA ARG A 160 -13.49 20.55 -10.60
C ARG A 160 -12.03 20.88 -10.33
N MET A 161 -11.60 20.60 -9.10
CA MET A 161 -10.23 20.77 -8.65
C MET A 161 -9.68 19.40 -8.27
N GLU A 162 -8.56 19.01 -8.88
CA GLU A 162 -7.79 17.87 -8.39
C GLU A 162 -7.14 18.25 -7.06
N VAL A 163 -7.41 17.46 -6.03
CA VAL A 163 -6.89 17.68 -4.67
C VAL A 163 -5.81 16.68 -4.28
N ALA A 164 -5.76 15.52 -4.96
CA ALA A 164 -4.71 14.54 -4.80
C ALA A 164 -4.64 13.58 -5.99
N LYS A 165 -3.46 13.00 -6.23
CA LYS A 165 -3.30 11.77 -7.00
C LYS A 165 -2.87 10.65 -6.06
N LEU A 166 -3.56 9.52 -6.13
CA LEU A 166 -3.25 8.34 -5.32
C LEU A 166 -2.63 7.28 -6.21
N HIS A 167 -1.53 6.71 -5.74
CA HIS A 167 -0.74 5.70 -6.44
C HIS A 167 -0.95 4.32 -5.81
N SER A 168 -0.37 3.30 -6.44
CA SER A 168 -0.38 1.93 -5.93
C SER A 168 0.08 1.88 -4.45
N GLY A 169 -0.63 1.11 -3.63
CA GLY A 169 -0.46 1.10 -2.17
C GLY A 169 -1.41 2.03 -1.41
N ALA A 170 -2.09 2.96 -2.09
CA ALA A 170 -3.02 3.86 -1.42
C ALA A 170 -4.38 3.21 -1.15
N ILE A 171 -4.95 3.55 0.02
CA ILE A 171 -6.33 3.25 0.42
C ILE A 171 -7.19 4.51 0.33
N PHE A 172 -8.38 4.39 -0.23
CA PHE A 172 -9.31 5.50 -0.39
C PHE A 172 -10.78 5.07 -0.38
N GLY A 173 -11.68 6.03 -0.24
CA GLY A 173 -13.11 5.77 -0.12
C GLY A 173 -13.51 5.23 1.25
N GLU A 174 -12.62 5.32 2.24
CA GLU A 174 -12.81 4.78 3.57
C GLU A 174 -13.74 5.62 4.46
N MET A 175 -13.89 6.92 4.16
CA MET A 175 -14.70 7.83 4.96
C MET A 175 -16.17 7.45 4.94
N SER A 176 -16.73 7.18 3.76
CA SER A 176 -18.17 6.96 3.57
C SER A 176 -18.69 5.73 4.35
N PRO A 177 -18.01 4.55 4.33
CA PRO A 177 -18.40 3.42 5.17
C PRO A 177 -18.32 3.70 6.68
N VAL A 178 -17.32 4.46 7.13
CA VAL A 178 -17.09 4.68 8.58
C VAL A 178 -17.99 5.78 9.14
N THR A 179 -18.17 6.88 8.42
CA THR A 179 -18.96 8.02 8.90
C THR A 179 -20.43 7.95 8.47
N ARG A 180 -20.78 7.04 7.56
CA ARG A 180 -22.09 6.95 6.88
C ARG A 180 -22.46 8.22 6.08
N GLU A 181 -21.50 9.10 5.85
CA GLU A 181 -21.67 10.27 5.00
C GLU A 181 -21.50 9.92 3.53
N LYS A 182 -21.99 10.78 2.64
CA LYS A 182 -21.77 10.65 1.19
C LYS A 182 -20.28 10.80 0.83
N ARG A 183 -19.89 10.30 -0.35
CA ARG A 183 -18.52 10.45 -0.89
C ARG A 183 -18.13 11.94 -0.93
N SER A 184 -17.02 12.29 -0.28
CA SER A 184 -16.52 13.67 -0.20
C SER A 184 -15.88 14.18 -1.49
N ALA A 185 -15.51 13.28 -2.40
CA ALA A 185 -14.84 13.60 -3.66
C ALA A 185 -15.23 12.61 -4.77
N THR A 186 -14.97 13.03 -6.02
CA THR A 186 -15.03 12.18 -7.21
C THR A 186 -13.68 11.50 -7.41
N VAL A 187 -13.69 10.22 -7.79
CA VAL A 187 -12.46 9.48 -8.11
C VAL A 187 -12.46 9.07 -9.58
N ILE A 188 -11.39 9.43 -10.28
CA ILE A 188 -11.23 9.19 -11.72
C ILE A 188 -9.93 8.45 -11.96
N CYS A 189 -9.99 7.40 -12.78
CA CYS A 189 -8.81 6.68 -13.22
C CYS A 189 -7.95 7.54 -14.17
N VAL A 190 -6.63 7.59 -13.99
CA VAL A 190 -5.74 8.42 -14.84
C VAL A 190 -4.86 7.61 -15.80
N GLU A 191 -4.83 6.28 -15.66
CA GLU A 191 -4.07 5.38 -16.54
C GLU A 191 -4.79 4.07 -16.82
N ASP A 192 -4.58 3.50 -18.01
CA ASP A 192 -5.22 2.24 -18.42
C ASP A 192 -4.72 1.04 -17.62
N GLY A 193 -5.64 0.12 -17.30
CA GLY A 193 -5.32 -1.08 -16.54
C GLY A 193 -5.02 -0.79 -15.06
N THR A 194 -5.54 0.32 -14.52
CA THR A 194 -5.56 0.56 -13.07
C THR A 194 -6.37 -0.55 -12.41
N THR A 195 -5.74 -1.31 -11.53
CA THR A 195 -6.33 -2.46 -10.84
C THR A 195 -6.56 -2.11 -9.39
N LEU A 196 -7.80 -2.27 -8.94
CA LEU A 196 -8.25 -2.00 -7.60
C LEU A 196 -8.71 -3.29 -6.92
N LEU A 197 -8.48 -3.36 -5.62
CA LEU A 197 -9.17 -4.28 -4.73
C LEU A 197 -10.21 -3.47 -3.97
N ASN A 198 -11.44 -3.98 -3.89
CA ASN A 198 -12.53 -3.36 -3.14
C ASN A 198 -13.11 -4.34 -2.12
N PHE A 199 -13.57 -3.82 -0.99
CA PHE A 199 -14.27 -4.60 0.03
C PHE A 199 -15.23 -3.69 0.80
N ARG A 200 -16.21 -4.28 1.48
CA ARG A 200 -17.02 -3.59 2.48
C ARG A 200 -16.51 -3.98 3.86
N LEU A 201 -16.68 -3.08 4.83
CA LEU A 201 -16.44 -3.41 6.22
C LEU A 201 -17.56 -4.33 6.70
N SER A 202 -17.20 -5.38 7.45
CA SER A 202 -18.20 -6.17 8.14
C SER A 202 -18.88 -5.31 9.22
N GLU A 203 -20.16 -5.56 9.48
CA GLU A 203 -20.90 -4.97 10.61
C GLU A 203 -21.14 -5.99 11.73
N ASP A 204 -20.64 -7.22 11.58
CA ASP A 204 -20.85 -8.33 12.49
C ASP A 204 -19.89 -8.20 13.69
N LEU A 205 -20.29 -7.37 14.65
CA LEU A 205 -19.55 -7.10 15.88
C LEU A 205 -19.85 -8.18 16.94
N GLU A 206 -19.13 -9.29 16.85
CA GLU A 206 -19.12 -10.36 17.86
C GLU A 206 -17.92 -10.27 18.80
N GLU A 207 -18.02 -10.85 20.00
CA GLU A 207 -16.91 -10.90 20.97
C GLU A 207 -15.64 -11.55 20.37
N SER A 208 -15.83 -12.59 19.55
CA SER A 208 -14.78 -13.29 18.80
C SER A 208 -14.01 -12.39 17.83
N THR A 209 -14.65 -11.33 17.32
CA THR A 209 -14.08 -10.40 16.33
C THR A 209 -13.62 -9.08 16.92
N ALA A 210 -13.89 -8.82 18.21
CA ALA A 210 -13.66 -7.53 18.85
C ALA A 210 -12.19 -7.06 18.72
N MET A 211 -11.23 -7.97 18.86
CA MET A 211 -9.81 -7.65 18.69
C MET A 211 -9.45 -7.26 17.25
N ALA A 212 -10.07 -7.89 16.26
CA ALA A 212 -9.87 -7.55 14.85
C ALA A 212 -10.37 -6.14 14.56
N TYR A 213 -11.57 -5.80 15.05
CA TYR A 213 -12.11 -4.43 14.95
C TYR A 213 -11.26 -3.42 15.69
N ALA A 214 -10.78 -3.73 16.90
CA ALA A 214 -9.92 -2.83 17.66
C ALA A 214 -8.63 -2.50 16.90
N LYS A 215 -7.97 -3.50 16.32
CA LYS A 215 -6.78 -3.31 15.47
C LYS A 215 -7.11 -2.51 14.21
N MET A 216 -8.21 -2.84 13.53
CA MET A 216 -8.66 -2.13 12.34
C MET A 216 -8.90 -0.64 12.62
N TYR A 217 -9.70 -0.31 13.65
CA TYR A 217 -9.97 1.08 14.01
C TYR A 217 -8.71 1.79 14.51
N HIS A 218 -7.83 1.11 15.25
CA HIS A 218 -6.53 1.67 15.62
C HIS A 218 -5.71 2.05 14.38
N ASN A 219 -5.57 1.15 13.42
CA ASN A 219 -4.89 1.44 12.16
C ASN A 219 -5.57 2.58 11.37
N PHE A 220 -6.90 2.63 11.42
CA PHE A 220 -7.69 3.68 10.79
C PHE A 220 -7.38 5.06 11.33
N THR A 221 -7.25 5.18 12.65
CA THR A 221 -6.95 6.48 13.29
C THR A 221 -5.61 7.05 12.80
N PHE A 222 -4.58 6.22 12.60
CA PHE A 222 -3.31 6.67 12.03
C PHE A 222 -3.43 7.09 10.56
N ILE A 223 -4.19 6.33 9.76
CA ILE A 223 -4.40 6.66 8.34
C ILE A 223 -5.13 8.00 8.20
N LEU A 224 -6.19 8.21 8.99
CA LEU A 224 -6.93 9.46 8.97
C LEU A 224 -6.09 10.63 9.50
N ALA A 225 -5.32 10.42 10.57
CA ALA A 225 -4.41 11.45 11.09
C ALA A 225 -3.37 11.86 10.04
N ASP A 226 -2.74 10.91 9.36
CA ASP A 226 -1.78 11.20 8.29
C ASP A 226 -2.43 11.92 7.11
N LYS A 227 -3.64 11.51 6.70
CA LYS A 227 -4.42 12.18 5.66
C LYS A 227 -4.74 13.62 6.01
N ILE A 228 -5.19 13.90 7.24
CA ILE A 228 -5.47 15.27 7.71
C ILE A 228 -4.20 16.11 7.68
N VAL A 229 -3.08 15.58 8.20
CA VAL A 229 -1.79 16.28 8.21
C VAL A 229 -1.34 16.60 6.78
N ASN A 230 -1.50 15.67 5.85
CA ASN A 230 -1.11 15.86 4.46
C ASN A 230 -2.04 16.84 3.72
N GLN A 231 -3.35 16.81 4.00
CA GLN A 231 -4.28 17.81 3.49
C GLN A 231 -3.94 19.23 3.99
N ASN A 232 -3.61 19.38 5.28
CA ASN A 232 -3.22 20.66 5.85
C ASN A 232 -1.94 21.22 5.20
N LYS A 233 -0.94 20.37 4.93
CA LYS A 233 0.28 20.80 4.21
C LYS A 233 -0.03 21.36 2.82
N ILE A 234 -0.95 20.72 2.10
CA ILE A 234 -1.37 21.17 0.77
C ILE A 234 -2.02 22.56 0.87
N LEU A 235 -2.93 22.76 1.84
CA LEU A 235 -3.58 24.06 2.07
C LEU A 235 -2.55 25.16 2.37
N ILE A 236 -1.61 24.92 3.29
CA ILE A 236 -0.54 25.88 3.63
C ILE A 236 0.32 26.22 2.40
N SER A 237 0.67 25.21 1.59
CA SER A 237 1.46 25.44 0.37
C SER A 237 0.70 26.22 -0.71
N SER A 238 -0.63 26.10 -0.76
CA SER A 238 -1.46 26.83 -1.72
C SER A 238 -1.72 28.29 -1.34
N ASP A 239 -1.70 28.61 -0.05
CA ASP A 239 -1.83 29.99 0.44
C ASP A 239 -0.52 30.78 0.27
N ASN A 240 0.66 30.13 0.39
CA ASN A 240 1.96 30.76 0.16
C ASN A 240 2.30 31.00 -1.33
N ALA A 241 1.47 30.52 -2.26
CA ALA A 241 1.65 30.69 -3.70
C ALA A 241 0.75 31.82 -4.29
N ARG A 242 0.08 32.59 -3.44
CA ARG A 242 -0.73 33.76 -3.78
C ARG A 242 -0.10 35.03 -3.21
#